data_AF-A0A2W2FV34-F1
#
_entry.id   AF-A0A2W2FV34-F1
#
_cell.length_a   1.000
_cell.length_b   1.000
_cell.length_c   1.000
_cell.angle_alpha   90.00
_cell.angle_beta   90.00
_cell.angle_gamma   90.00
#
_symmetry.space_group_name_H-M   'P 1'
#
loop_
_entity.id
_entity.type
_entity.pdbx_description
1 polymer ?
#
loop_
_entity_poly.entity_id
_entity_poly.type
_entity_poly.pdbx_seq_one_letter_code
_entity_poly.pdbx_strand_id
1 'polypeptide(L)'
;MLDAQQVLGKLTGALTESGSRVHENDDVIPERAPFPGDAIAYIFHDQVELYLLDGTLRDELSHVLAADRVAKAIDAAGLQASEDASTHLVNGRVVVTTA
;
A
#
# COMPACT_ATOMS: atom_id res chain seq x y z
N MET A 1 -0.50 21.90 -0.55
CA MET A 1 0.07 20.54 -0.65
C MET A 1 -0.12 19.89 0.70
N LEU A 2 -0.58 18.64 0.73
CA LEU A 2 -0.59 17.89 1.97
C LEU A 2 0.86 17.55 2.36
N ASP A 3 1.17 17.54 3.64
CA ASP A 3 2.44 17.00 4.12
C ASP A 3 2.42 15.46 4.12
N ALA A 4 3.59 14.83 4.27
CA ALA A 4 3.73 13.39 4.22
C ALA A 4 2.89 12.66 5.30
N GLN A 5 2.66 13.28 6.47
CA GLN A 5 1.82 12.70 7.51
C GLN A 5 0.34 12.70 7.10
N GLN A 6 -0.12 13.76 6.45
CA GLN A 6 -1.47 13.85 5.93
C GLN A 6 -1.71 12.85 4.79
N VAL A 7 -0.71 12.66 3.91
CA VAL A 7 -0.78 11.62 2.87
C VAL A 7 -0.81 10.22 3.50
N LEU A 8 0.04 9.96 4.49
CA LEU A 8 0.07 8.68 5.20
C LEU A 8 -1.28 8.38 5.86
N GLY A 9 -1.84 9.34 6.60
CA GLY A 9 -3.14 9.15 7.26
C GLY A 9 -4.29 8.89 6.28
N LYS A 10 -4.30 9.58 5.13
CA LYS A 10 -5.27 9.30 4.05
C LYS A 10 -5.10 7.91 3.46
N LEU A 11 -3.85 7.52 3.18
CA LEU A 11 -3.53 6.23 2.62
C LEU A 11 -3.94 5.11 3.57
N THR A 12 -3.51 5.16 4.84
CA THR A 12 -3.87 4.15 5.84
C THR A 12 -5.37 4.03 6.01
N GLY A 13 -6.09 5.16 6.08
CA GLY A 13 -7.55 5.18 6.17
C GLY A 13 -8.21 4.45 5.01
N ALA A 14 -7.86 4.83 3.77
CA ALA A 14 -8.44 4.23 2.57
C ALA A 14 -8.13 2.73 2.44
N LEU A 15 -6.90 2.32 2.76
CA LEU A 15 -6.50 0.92 2.74
C LEU A 15 -7.24 0.10 3.80
N THR A 16 -7.39 0.64 5.01
CA THR A 16 -8.15 0.00 6.09
C THR A 16 -9.63 -0.15 5.71
N GLU A 17 -10.24 0.88 5.13
CA GLU A 17 -11.63 0.84 4.63
C GLU A 17 -11.81 -0.18 3.50
N SER A 18 -10.79 -0.37 2.67
CA SER A 18 -10.77 -1.42 1.63
C SER A 18 -10.58 -2.84 2.18
N GLY A 19 -10.33 -2.99 3.49
CA GLY A 19 -10.11 -4.27 4.15
C GLY A 19 -8.66 -4.78 4.10
N SER A 20 -7.71 -3.91 3.80
CA SER A 20 -6.28 -4.19 3.93
C SER A 20 -5.82 -3.92 5.36
N ARG A 21 -4.87 -4.70 5.89
CA ARG A 21 -4.20 -4.36 7.15
C ARG A 21 -2.99 -3.51 6.81
N VAL A 22 -2.83 -2.38 7.50
CA VAL A 22 -1.73 -1.46 7.26
C VAL A 22 -0.85 -1.39 8.50
N HIS A 23 0.44 -1.57 8.30
CA HIS A 23 1.46 -1.34 9.31
C HIS A 23 2.12 0.01 9.03
N GLU A 24 2.06 0.92 9.99
CA GLU A 24 2.65 2.26 9.85
C GLU A 24 4.05 2.32 10.45
N ASN A 25 5.02 2.84 9.70
CA ASN A 25 6.39 3.10 10.17
C ASN A 25 7.05 1.89 10.86
N ASP A 26 6.76 0.68 10.38
CA ASP A 26 7.36 -0.54 10.90
C ASP A 26 8.76 -0.69 10.29
N ASP A 27 9.80 -0.66 11.14
CA ASP A 27 11.20 -0.82 10.70
C ASP A 27 11.48 -2.25 10.18
N VAL A 28 10.59 -3.19 10.49
CA VAL A 28 10.69 -4.58 10.06
C VAL A 28 9.61 -4.84 9.01
N ILE A 29 10.05 -4.92 7.76
CA ILE A 29 9.22 -5.43 6.66
C ILE A 29 9.21 -6.96 6.77
N PRO A 30 8.15 -7.62 7.28
CA PRO A 30 8.05 -9.07 7.23
C PRO A 30 8.18 -9.55 5.78
N GLU A 31 9.02 -10.57 5.56
CA GLU A 31 9.15 -11.21 4.25
C GLU A 31 7.83 -11.85 3.76
N ARG A 32 6.89 -12.12 4.68
CA ARG A 32 5.58 -12.72 4.39
C ARG A 32 4.50 -12.19 5.32
N ALA A 33 3.35 -11.89 4.74
CA ALA A 33 2.14 -11.56 5.48
C ALA A 33 1.25 -12.79 5.71
N PRO A 34 0.50 -12.82 6.82
CA PRO A 34 -0.52 -13.84 7.04
C PRO A 34 -1.66 -13.75 6.01
N PHE A 35 -1.92 -12.57 5.43
CA PHE A 35 -2.98 -12.36 4.44
C PHE A 35 -2.48 -11.63 3.18
N PRO A 36 -2.92 -12.04 1.96
CA PRO A 36 -2.67 -11.27 0.75
C PRO A 36 -3.30 -9.88 0.83
N GLY A 37 -2.50 -8.84 0.55
CA GLY A 37 -2.96 -7.44 0.59
C GLY A 37 -2.70 -6.72 1.92
N ASP A 38 -2.03 -7.36 2.87
CA ASP A 38 -1.43 -6.63 3.99
C ASP A 38 -0.35 -5.68 3.41
N ALA A 39 -0.29 -4.47 3.98
CA ALA A 39 0.50 -3.38 3.47
C ALA A 39 1.35 -2.75 4.56
N ILE A 40 2.49 -2.18 4.18
CA ILE A 40 3.32 -1.36 5.04
C ILE A 40 3.42 0.02 4.42
N ALA A 41 3.04 1.04 5.18
CA ALA A 41 3.12 2.43 4.77
C ALA A 41 4.05 3.18 5.72
N TYR A 42 5.01 3.93 5.19
CA TYR A 42 5.92 4.72 6.03
C TYR A 42 6.38 5.98 5.33
N ILE A 43 6.85 6.94 6.13
CA ILE A 43 7.41 8.19 5.62
C ILE A 43 8.93 8.03 5.44
N PHE A 44 9.41 8.24 4.22
CA PHE A 44 10.83 8.25 3.88
C PHE A 44 11.16 9.53 3.13
N HIS A 45 12.08 10.35 3.66
CA HIS A 45 12.49 11.63 3.06
C HIS A 45 11.31 12.49 2.55
N ASP A 46 10.31 12.72 3.42
CA ASP A 46 9.09 13.50 3.13
C ASP A 46 8.15 12.90 2.06
N GLN A 47 8.32 11.63 1.72
CA GLN A 47 7.44 10.89 0.83
C GLN A 47 6.80 9.71 1.56
N VAL A 48 5.60 9.31 1.15
CA VAL A 48 4.96 8.10 1.67
C VAL A 48 5.34 6.94 0.74
N GLU A 49 6.00 5.93 1.28
CA GLU A 49 6.25 4.68 0.58
C GLU A 49 5.23 3.63 1.04
N LEU A 50 4.74 2.84 0.08
CA LEU A 50 3.82 1.74 0.28
C LEU A 50 4.43 0.45 -0.27
N TYR A 51 4.32 -0.61 0.53
CA TYR A 51 4.73 -1.97 0.16
C TYR A 51 3.53 -2.89 0.36
N LEU A 52 3.14 -3.67 -0.65
CA LEU A 52 2.24 -4.79 -0.41
C LEU A 52 3.05 -6.06 -0.16
N LEU A 53 2.65 -6.76 0.89
CA LEU A 53 3.28 -7.97 1.32
C LEU A 53 2.71 -9.17 0.58
N ASP A 54 3.60 -10.09 0.21
CA ASP A 54 3.20 -11.39 -0.29
C ASP A 54 2.54 -12.17 0.84
N GLY A 55 1.29 -12.56 0.63
CA GLY A 55 0.62 -13.49 1.53
C GLY A 55 1.31 -14.85 1.51
N THR A 56 1.23 -15.59 2.62
CA THR A 56 1.69 -16.99 2.68
C THR A 56 1.00 -17.92 1.68
N LEU A 57 -0.17 -17.53 1.15
CA LEU A 57 -0.92 -18.25 0.13
C LEU A 57 -0.49 -17.76 -1.26
N ARG A 58 0.32 -18.56 -1.97
CA ARG A 58 0.81 -18.28 -3.34
C ARG A 58 -0.26 -18.53 -4.41
N ASP A 59 -1.43 -17.95 -4.25
CA ASP A 59 -2.44 -17.96 -5.30
C ASP A 59 -2.34 -16.66 -6.09
N GLU A 60 -1.82 -16.73 -7.32
CA GLU A 60 -1.61 -15.56 -8.20
C GLU A 60 -2.85 -14.69 -8.32
N LEU A 61 -4.04 -15.29 -8.35
CA LEU A 61 -5.32 -14.58 -8.40
C LEU A 61 -5.55 -13.72 -7.15
N SER A 62 -5.23 -14.25 -5.96
CA SER A 62 -5.35 -13.53 -4.69
C SER A 62 -4.42 -12.29 -4.63
N HIS A 63 -3.24 -12.36 -5.24
CA HIS A 63 -2.32 -11.22 -5.31
C HIS A 63 -2.82 -10.13 -6.25
N VAL A 64 -3.31 -10.50 -7.44
CA VAL A 64 -3.88 -9.53 -8.40
C VAL A 64 -5.10 -8.82 -7.81
N LEU A 65 -5.98 -9.57 -7.13
CA LEU A 65 -7.16 -8.98 -6.47
C LEU A 65 -6.79 -8.07 -5.30
N ALA A 66 -5.69 -8.35 -4.60
CA ALA A 66 -5.18 -7.46 -3.55
C ALA A 66 -4.58 -6.18 -4.14
N ALA A 67 -3.74 -6.28 -5.16
CA ALA A 67 -3.12 -5.14 -5.82
C ALA A 67 -4.18 -4.22 -6.47
N ASP A 68 -5.18 -4.78 -7.16
CA ASP A 68 -6.30 -4.02 -7.74
C ASP A 68 -7.11 -3.28 -6.67
N ARG A 69 -7.37 -3.93 -5.53
CA ARG A 69 -8.10 -3.31 -4.41
C ARG A 69 -7.34 -2.13 -3.83
N VAL A 70 -6.03 -2.29 -3.64
CA VAL A 70 -5.15 -1.26 -3.10
C VAL A 70 -5.04 -0.08 -4.07
N ALA A 71 -4.89 -0.35 -5.37
CA ALA A 71 -4.89 0.68 -6.41
C ALA A 71 -6.19 1.50 -6.38
N LYS A 72 -7.34 0.83 -6.28
CA LYS A 72 -8.66 1.49 -6.16
C LYS A 72 -8.79 2.32 -4.89
N ALA A 73 -8.23 1.86 -3.77
CA ALA A 73 -8.25 2.60 -2.52
C ALA A 73 -7.39 3.88 -2.61
N ILE A 74 -6.22 3.81 -3.24
CA ILE A 74 -5.36 4.96 -3.50
C ILE A 74 -6.09 6.01 -4.35
N ASP A 75 -6.71 5.60 -5.45
CA ASP A 75 -7.44 6.50 -6.35
C ASP A 75 -8.67 7.12 -5.65
N ALA A 76 -9.45 6.31 -4.92
CA ALA A 76 -10.60 6.79 -4.16
C ALA A 76 -10.22 7.81 -3.06
N ALA A 77 -8.99 7.74 -2.54
CA ALA A 77 -8.44 8.70 -1.58
C ALA A 77 -7.96 10.02 -2.23
N GLY A 78 -8.00 10.13 -3.56
CA GLY A 78 -7.43 11.25 -4.31
C GLY A 78 -5.90 11.28 -4.24
N LEU A 79 -5.28 10.10 -4.14
CA LEU A 79 -3.84 9.92 -4.13
C LEU A 79 -3.36 9.34 -5.46
N GLN A 80 -2.09 9.53 -5.78
CA GLN A 80 -1.43 8.94 -6.93
C GLN A 80 -0.27 8.06 -6.48
N ALA A 81 -0.13 6.93 -7.16
CA ALA A 81 1.02 6.04 -7.04
C ALA A 81 2.04 6.38 -8.13
N SER A 82 3.34 6.35 -7.80
CA SER A 82 4.44 6.65 -8.74
C SER A 82 4.58 5.61 -9.87
N GLU A 83 4.06 4.41 -9.65
CA GLU A 83 4.05 3.31 -10.60
C GLU A 83 2.64 2.71 -10.66
N ASP A 84 2.36 1.92 -11.70
CA ASP A 84 1.09 1.18 -11.76
C ASP A 84 1.04 0.16 -10.62
N ALA A 85 0.32 0.56 -9.57
CA ALA A 85 0.11 -0.20 -8.36
C ALA A 85 -0.38 -1.63 -8.66
N SER A 86 -1.19 -1.81 -9.70
CA SER A 86 -1.73 -3.12 -10.07
C SER A 86 -0.66 -4.09 -10.59
N THR A 87 0.48 -3.58 -11.06
CA THR A 87 1.57 -4.38 -11.68
C THR A 87 2.81 -4.49 -10.79
N HIS A 88 3.07 -3.49 -9.93
CA HIS A 88 4.32 -3.38 -9.18
C HIS A 88 4.19 -3.46 -7.66
N LEU A 89 2.97 -3.56 -7.10
CA LEU A 89 2.84 -3.64 -5.64
C LEU A 89 3.21 -5.02 -5.06
N VAL A 90 3.14 -6.10 -5.82
CA VAL A 90 3.47 -7.44 -5.31
C VAL A 90 4.98 -7.57 -5.18
N ASN A 91 5.50 -7.57 -3.95
CA ASN A 91 6.94 -7.53 -3.63
C ASN A 91 7.69 -6.29 -4.17
N GLY A 92 6.97 -5.19 -4.40
CA GLY A 92 7.58 -3.93 -4.86
C GLY A 92 7.25 -2.75 -3.96
N ARG A 93 7.94 -1.65 -4.22
CA ARG A 93 7.79 -0.36 -3.55
C ARG A 93 7.04 0.59 -4.46
N VAL A 94 6.05 1.30 -3.93
CA VAL A 94 5.39 2.39 -4.64
C VAL A 94 5.41 3.66 -3.80
N VAL A 95 5.76 4.79 -4.40
CA VAL A 95 5.68 6.09 -3.74
C VAL A 95 4.27 6.64 -3.93
N VAL A 96 3.64 7.07 -2.85
CA VAL A 96 2.29 7.61 -2.84
C VAL A 96 2.34 9.11 -2.57
N THR A 97 1.70 9.87 -3.44
CA THR A 97 1.61 11.33 -3.37
C THR A 97 0.16 11.79 -3.49
N THR A 98 -0.09 13.08 -3.28
CA THR A 98 -1.38 13.66 -3.67
C THR A 98 -1.51 13.72 -5.18
N ALA A 99 -2.73 13.53 -5.69
CA ALA A 99 -3.05 13.70 -7.10
C ALA A 99 -2.91 15.14 -7.62
#